data_AF-W6R4Q9-F1
#
_entry.id   AF-W6R4Q9-F1
#
_cell.length_a   1.000
_cell.length_b   1.000
_cell.length_c   1.000
_cell.angle_alpha   90.00
_cell.angle_beta   90.00
_cell.angle_gamma   90.00
#
_symmetry.space_group_name_H-M   'P 1'
#
loop_
_entity.id
_entity.type
_entity.pdbx_description
1 polymer ?
#
loop_
_entity_poly.entity_id
_entity_poly.type
_entity_poly.pdbx_seq_one_letter_code
_entity_poly.pdbx_strand_id
1 'polypeptide(L)' 'MERLLNYHAVPGNLIRLGGFRSAVCRLWRQALKRRSQRNRLQWSRFGRLADIYIPKPRTAHPYPEERFASRT' A
#
# COMPACT_ATOMS: atom_id res chain seq x y z
N MET A 1 -1.04 -14.45 8.88
CA MET A 1 -1.03 -13.52 7.74
C MET A 1 -0.20 -12.26 8.04
N GLU A 2 0.83 -12.32 8.89
CA GLU A 2 1.64 -11.14 9.29
C GLU A 2 3.06 -11.15 8.69
N ARG A 3 3.51 -12.30 8.17
CA ARG A 3 4.93 -12.52 7.86
C ARG A 3 5.42 -11.90 6.54
N LEU A 4 4.55 -11.63 5.57
CA LEU A 4 4.98 -11.12 4.26
C LEU A 4 5.40 -9.64 4.28
N LEU A 5 4.87 -8.86 5.22
CA LEU A 5 5.07 -7.41 5.24
C LEU A 5 6.46 -7.01 5.78
N ASN A 6 7.08 -7.87 6.59
CA ASN A 6 8.39 -7.60 7.19
C ASN A 6 9.56 -7.73 6.20
N TYR A 7 9.47 -8.57 5.17
CA TYR A 7 10.57 -8.79 4.24
C TYR A 7 10.71 -7.68 3.19
N HIS A 8 9.64 -6.94 2.92
CA HIS A 8 9.59 -5.93 1.85
C HIS A 8 9.75 -4.48 2.33
N ALA A 9 9.85 -4.23 3.63
CA ALA A 9 10.04 -2.90 4.20
C ALA A 9 11.52 -2.49 4.27
N VAL A 10 12.30 -2.84 3.23
CA VAL A 10 13.67 -2.37 3.03
C VAL A 10 13.63 -0.91 2.55
N PRO A 11 14.50 -0.04 3.05
CA PRO A 11 14.57 1.32 2.55
C PRO A 11 14.91 1.34 1.05
N GLY A 12 14.12 2.08 0.27
CA GLY A 12 14.16 2.06 -1.21
C GLY A 12 13.04 1.24 -1.87
N ASN A 13 12.30 0.42 -1.11
CA ASN A 13 11.16 -0.34 -1.65
C ASN A 13 9.82 0.40 -1.54
N LEU A 14 9.75 1.55 -0.85
CA LEU A 14 8.50 2.32 -0.71
C LEU A 14 7.95 2.82 -2.05
N ILE A 15 8.81 3.18 -3.00
CA ILE A 15 8.37 3.60 -4.34
C ILE A 15 7.70 2.42 -5.06
N ARG A 16 8.30 1.24 -4.99
CA ARG A 16 7.76 0.00 -5.58
C ARG A 16 6.47 -0.43 -4.89
N LEU A 17 6.40 -0.34 -3.56
CA LEU A 17 5.19 -0.62 -2.78
C LEU A 17 4.08 0.41 -3.08
N GLY A 18 4.44 1.68 -3.30
CA GLY A 18 3.52 2.73 -3.74
C GLY A 18 2.95 2.48 -5.13
N GLY A 19 3.80 2.05 -6.06
CA GLY A 19 3.40 1.61 -7.40
C GLY A 19 2.47 0.39 -7.35
N PHE A 20 2.84 -0.62 -6.56
CA PHE A 20 2.02 -1.83 -6.36
C PHE A 20 0.64 -1.48 -5.77
N ARG A 21 0.60 -0.67 -4.70
CA ARG A 21 -0.66 -0.18 -4.12
C ARG A 21 -1.51 0.53 -5.17
N SER A 22 -0.91 1.38 -6.00
CA SER A 22 -1.62 2.12 -7.04
C SER A 22 -2.21 1.19 -8.10
N ALA A 23 -1.47 0.16 -8.51
CA ALA A 23 -1.96 -0.85 -9.44
C ALA A 23 -3.13 -1.66 -8.86
N VAL A 24 -3.02 -2.12 -7.62
CA VAL A 24 -4.09 -2.84 -6.91
C VAL A 24 -5.35 -1.97 -6.81
N CYS A 25 -5.20 -0.72 -6.38
CA CYS A 25 -6.30 0.25 -6.32
C CYS A 25 -6.98 0.44 -7.70
N ARG A 26 -6.20 0.55 -8.78
CA ARG A 26 -6.75 0.71 -10.14
C ARG A 26 -7.58 -0.50 -10.56
N LEU A 27 -7.06 -1.71 -10.35
CA LEU A 27 -7.75 -2.97 -10.68
C LEU A 27 -9.00 -3.16 -9.83
N TRP A 28 -8.92 -2.86 -8.53
CA TRP A 28 -10.07 -2.97 -7.64
C TRP A 28 -11.21 -2.03 -8.04
N ARG A 29 -10.89 -0.77 -8.36
CA ARG A 29 -11.88 0.17 -8.88
C ARG A 29 -12.52 -0.32 -10.18
N GLN A 30 -11.74 -0.89 -11.11
CA GLN A 30 -12.28 -1.46 -12.35
C GLN A 30 -13.20 -2.66 -12.07
N ALA A 31 -12.82 -3.54 -11.14
CA ALA A 31 -13.67 -4.67 -10.73
C ALA A 31 -14.99 -4.20 -10.10
N LEU A 32 -14.95 -3.19 -9.23
CA LEU A 32 -16.14 -2.60 -8.63
C LEU A 32 -17.05 -1.94 -9.67
N LYS A 33 -16.48 -1.22 -10.64
CA LYS A 33 -17.23 -0.62 -11.75
C LYS A 33 -17.90 -1.66 -12.65
N ARG A 34 -17.27 -2.81 -12.88
CA ARG A 34 -17.86 -3.92 -13.65
C ARG A 34 -18.98 -4.62 -12.87
N ARG A 35 -18.80 -4.78 -11.56
CA ARG A 35 -19.78 -5.47 -10.69
C ARG A 35 -20.99 -4.61 -10.36
N SER A 36 -20.81 -3.29 -10.27
CA SER A 36 -21.90 -2.37 -9.98
C SER A 36 -22.54 -1.87 -11.26
N GLN A 37 -23.87 -2.02 -11.38
CA GLN A 37 -24.66 -1.36 -12.42
C GLN A 37 -24.57 0.17 -12.36
N ARG A 38 -23.99 0.76 -11.29
CA ARG A 38 -23.63 2.18 -11.22
C ARG A 38 -22.22 2.40 -11.75
N ASN A 39 -22.13 2.83 -13.00
CA ASN A 39 -20.89 3.25 -13.65
C ASN A 39 -20.22 4.51 -12.99
N ARG A 40 -20.88 5.15 -12.01
CA ARG A 40 -20.45 6.42 -11.38
C ARG A 40 -19.69 6.26 -10.05
N LEU A 41 -18.81 5.27 -9.92
CA LEU A 41 -17.89 5.25 -8.77
C LEU A 41 -16.85 6.36 -8.92
N GLN A 42 -17.14 7.52 -8.32
CA GLN A 42 -16.25 8.67 -8.29
C GLN A 42 -14.93 8.33 -7.59
N TRP A 43 -13.83 8.85 -8.14
CA TRP A 43 -12.49 8.63 -7.58
C TRP A 43 -12.36 9.08 -6.13
N SER A 44 -13.03 10.16 -5.74
CA SER A 44 -13.06 10.65 -4.35
C SER A 44 -13.66 9.62 -3.38
N ARG A 45 -14.78 9.00 -3.76
CA ARG A 45 -15.45 7.96 -2.95
C ARG A 45 -14.62 6.67 -2.91
N PHE A 46 -14.03 6.29 -4.03
CA PHE A 46 -13.11 5.14 -4.07
C PHE A 46 -11.85 5.40 -3.24
N GLY A 47 -11.29 6.61 -3.27
CA GLY A 47 -10.12 6.99 -2.47
C GLY A 47 -10.34 6.78 -0.98
N ARG A 48 -11.52 7.13 -0.45
CA ARG A 48 -11.87 6.87 0.94
C ARG A 48 -11.90 5.38 1.28
N LEU A 49 -12.45 4.55 0.40
CA LEU A 49 -12.45 3.08 0.58
C LEU A 49 -11.02 2.52 0.48
N ALA A 50 -10.25 2.97 -0.50
CA ALA A 50 -8.86 2.55 -0.68
C ALA A 50 -7.99 2.90 0.53
N ASP A 51 -8.20 4.05 1.16
CA ASP A 51 -7.46 4.44 2.36
C ASP A 51 -7.88 3.65 3.62
N ILE A 52 -9.11 3.13 3.66
CA ILE A 52 -9.58 2.25 4.75
C ILE A 52 -9.05 0.83 4.59
N TYR A 53 -9.16 0.26 3.38
CA TYR A 53 -8.91 -1.17 3.16
C TYR A 53 -7.51 -1.49 2.65
N ILE A 54 -6.80 -0.53 2.05
CA ILE A 54 -5.46 -0.74 1.49
C ILE A 54 -4.50 0.25 2.18
N PRO A 55 -3.75 -0.21 3.20
CA PRO A 55 -2.85 0.66 3.95
C PRO A 55 -1.83 1.30 3.01
N LYS A 56 -1.53 2.58 3.26
CA LYS A 56 -0.43 3.25 2.55
C LYS A 56 0.88 2.58 2.99
N PRO A 57 1.81 2.32 2.06
CA PRO A 57 3.11 1.80 2.44
C PRO A 57 3.79 2.82 3.35
N ARG A 58 4.12 2.38 4.56
CA ARG A 58 4.88 3.13 5.56
C ARG A 58 6.16 2.36 5.80
N THR A 59 7.26 3.08 6.05
CA THR A 59 8.47 2.48 6.61
C THR A 59 8.11 1.90 7.97
N ALA A 60 7.97 0.58 8.04
CA ALA A 60 7.64 -0.11 9.28
C ALA A 60 8.89 -0.44 10.12
N HIS A 61 10.08 -0.34 9.52
CA HIS A 61 11.35 -0.61 10.19
C HIS A 61 12.26 0.61 10.17
N PRO A 62 12.94 0.92 11.28
CA PRO A 62 14.09 1.82 11.27
C PRO A 62 15.17 1.26 10.33
N TYR A 63 15.96 2.16 9.73
CA TYR A 63 17.03 1.77 8.81
C TYR A 63 17.99 0.77 9.48
N PRO A 64 18.60 -0.17 8.74
CA PRO A 64 19.63 -1.07 9.28
C PRO A 64 20.75 -0.32 10.00
N GLU A 65 21.07 0.89 9.54
CA GLU A 65 22.08 1.80 10.10
C GLU A 65 21.74 2.22 11.54
N GLU A 66 20.45 2.43 11.86
CA GLU A 66 19.97 2.67 13.23
C GLU A 66 19.93 1.38 14.05
N ARG A 67 19.71 0.23 13.38
CA ARG A 67 19.62 -1.09 14.03
C ARG A 67 20.99 -1.62 14.48
N PHE A 68 22.06 -1.22 13.80
CA PHE A 68 23.45 -1.60 14.08
C PHE A 68 24.27 -0.51 14.78
N ALA A 69 23.64 0.57 15.27
CA ALA A 69 24.28 1.52 16.16
C ALA A 69 24.52 0.89 17.55
N SER A 70 25.46 -0.06 17.60
CA SER A 70 26.08 -0.55 18.83
C SER A 70 26.83 0.63 19.44
N ARG A 71 26.26 1.24 20.48
CA ARG A 71 27.02 2.09 21.40
C ARG A 71 28.16 1.23 21.95
N THR A 72 29.36 1.48 21.44
CA THR A 72 30.61 1.08 22.05
C THR A 72 31.31 2.36 22.46
#